data_AF-A0A953JC55-F1
#
_entry.id   AF-A0A953JC55-F1
#
_cell.length_a   1.000
_cell.length_b   1.000
_cell.length_c   1.000
_cell.angle_alpha   90.00
_cell.angle_beta   90.00
_cell.angle_gamma   90.00
#
_symmetry.space_group_name_H-M   'P 1'
#
loop_
_entity.id
_entity.type
_entity.pdbx_description
1 polymer ?
#
loop_
_entity_poly.entity_id
_entity_poly.type
_entity_poly.pdbx_seq_one_letter_code
_entity_poly.pdbx_strand_id
1 'polypeptide(L)'
;MGKLREEKGFAIIAAMAVSALLLAVAGAAMLMSQIGYMALSSEKKFQLANWAAEYAVNQGILNSTTCSSVATNCPSMTAGGTCTYFGVSGGSFCFVYGTGQYGSARIVKTAVVPKGTAQYGALTLRNGGVLQLGGSSAIVNCDTSCGTPGVVYGGSITQQINGGLHNTTSCPNNPSGIYGTPNATQNGSGTGCASTSCSSTVLSDRVPVMFQSTDWSDLRNDLSGTYNGITVDVTNLSATGLPSAPSPACTCTGSVTLTSTSSSCTGVASFSACGGSVKFTGSLTIQGIPGTITNIVSNYTGGITVSGVSSANGATFADKNIYTTASTGNITINDSDVTLNNTSLVAGGGITLQNTGTVSGSTLTSSSGSITIQSTSGISDSVLVSTGATSDITLQGGTLTNSTVVTKDTFTIQSSAGSITDTNIFSNTTIIQKGAGDLGGGILYSQGGTTIQGTGGGTQQVGTTANPTLLLTGGDLTIQNTNGTTNFNGLVFANGRIIGQSNGNYGINGAVVSNSTASSSVFQSSGNASINFDIDVLTALYNDHTGLMQQPTCGGGGAKTSYVSNSKVTVY
;
A
#
# COMPACT_ATOMS: atom_id res chain seq x y z
N MET A 1 -50.94 -106.22 8.12
CA MET A 1 -51.00 -105.62 6.78
C MET A 1 -52.18 -104.64 6.76
N GLY A 2 -52.01 -103.50 7.40
CA GLY A 2 -53.03 -102.47 7.60
C GLY A 2 -52.32 -101.15 7.87
N LYS A 3 -52.91 -100.04 7.38
CA LYS A 3 -52.36 -98.67 7.28
C LYS A 3 -51.52 -98.36 6.04
N LEU A 4 -52.13 -98.28 4.86
CA LEU A 4 -51.59 -97.50 3.72
C LEU A 4 -52.69 -96.86 2.83
N ARG A 5 -53.97 -96.88 3.26
CA ARG A 5 -55.09 -96.33 2.46
C ARG A 5 -55.60 -94.96 2.89
N GLU A 6 -55.17 -94.41 4.02
CA GLU A 6 -55.63 -93.08 4.50
C GLU A 6 -54.68 -91.92 4.17
N GLU A 7 -53.45 -92.16 3.68
CA GLU A 7 -52.47 -91.07 3.48
C GLU A 7 -52.45 -90.45 2.07
N LYS A 8 -53.21 -90.99 1.11
CA LYS A 8 -53.25 -90.44 -0.26
C LYS A 8 -53.89 -89.06 -0.34
N GLY A 9 -54.84 -88.74 0.55
CA GLY A 9 -55.41 -87.40 0.66
C GLY A 9 -54.42 -86.40 1.27
N PHE A 10 -53.62 -86.84 2.25
CA PHE A 10 -52.62 -86.02 2.91
C PHE A 10 -51.45 -85.65 1.98
N ALA A 11 -51.05 -86.57 1.10
CA ALA A 11 -50.03 -86.32 0.08
C ALA A 11 -50.47 -85.22 -0.92
N ILE A 12 -51.75 -85.19 -1.31
CA ILE A 12 -52.28 -84.15 -2.21
C ILE A 12 -52.36 -82.80 -1.51
N ILE A 13 -52.80 -82.76 -0.24
CA ILE A 13 -52.84 -81.53 0.56
C ILE A 13 -51.41 -80.98 0.79
N ALA A 14 -50.45 -81.85 1.11
CA ALA A 14 -49.05 -81.47 1.27
C ALA A 14 -48.45 -80.97 -0.06
N ALA A 15 -48.75 -81.61 -1.19
CA ALA A 15 -48.32 -81.14 -2.50
C ALA A 15 -48.91 -79.77 -2.85
N MET A 16 -50.21 -79.55 -2.58
CA MET A 16 -50.84 -78.24 -2.78
C MET A 16 -50.26 -77.16 -1.86
N ALA A 17 -49.97 -77.50 -0.59
CA ALA A 17 -49.33 -76.59 0.35
C ALA A 17 -47.91 -76.21 -0.09
N VAL A 18 -47.12 -77.19 -0.57
CA VAL A 18 -45.77 -76.95 -1.10
C VAL A 18 -45.83 -76.15 -2.41
N SER A 19 -46.77 -76.45 -3.32
CA SER A 19 -46.96 -75.67 -4.55
C SER A 19 -47.40 -74.23 -4.27
N ALA A 20 -48.30 -74.02 -3.29
CA ALA A 20 -48.70 -72.69 -2.86
C ALA A 20 -47.52 -71.92 -2.22
N LEU A 21 -46.69 -72.60 -1.41
CA LEU A 21 -45.48 -72.03 -0.83
C LEU A 21 -44.47 -71.65 -1.92
N LEU A 22 -44.25 -72.52 -2.92
CA LEU A 22 -43.36 -72.25 -4.05
C LEU A 22 -43.85 -71.07 -4.90
N LEU A 23 -45.16 -70.96 -5.14
CA LEU A 23 -45.75 -69.81 -5.83
C LEU A 23 -45.59 -68.51 -5.03
N ALA A 24 -45.77 -68.56 -3.70
CA ALA A 24 -45.56 -67.40 -2.83
C ALA A 24 -44.08 -66.95 -2.83
N VAL A 25 -43.13 -67.90 -2.75
CA VAL A 25 -41.69 -67.60 -2.82
C VAL A 25 -41.29 -67.06 -4.19
N ALA A 26 -41.81 -67.63 -5.29
CA ALA A 26 -41.58 -67.13 -6.64
C ALA A 26 -42.14 -65.71 -6.84
N GLY A 27 -43.35 -65.43 -6.32
CA GLY A 27 -43.95 -64.10 -6.33
C GLY A 27 -43.14 -63.08 -5.54
N ALA A 28 -42.67 -63.45 -4.35
CA ALA A 28 -41.82 -62.59 -3.53
C ALA A 28 -40.46 -62.30 -4.19
N ALA A 29 -39.83 -63.30 -4.82
CA ALA A 29 -38.58 -63.14 -5.56
C ALA A 29 -38.74 -62.21 -6.78
N MET A 30 -39.86 -62.32 -7.50
CA MET A 30 -40.17 -61.43 -8.64
C MET A 30 -40.38 -59.98 -8.18
N LEU A 31 -41.09 -59.78 -7.07
CA LEU A 31 -41.30 -58.44 -6.48
C LEU A 31 -39.99 -57.84 -5.96
N MET A 32 -39.13 -58.62 -5.29
CA MET A 32 -37.81 -58.13 -4.88
C MET A 32 -36.94 -57.73 -6.08
N SER A 33 -36.98 -58.49 -7.17
CA SER A 33 -36.27 -58.14 -8.41
C SER A 33 -36.81 -56.84 -9.02
N GLN A 34 -38.13 -56.67 -9.09
CA GLN A 34 -38.74 -55.42 -9.57
C GLN A 34 -38.39 -54.22 -8.71
N ILE A 35 -38.43 -54.36 -7.38
CA ILE A 35 -38.02 -53.32 -6.42
C ILE A 35 -36.53 -52.99 -6.62
N GLY A 36 -35.68 -54.00 -6.81
CA GLY A 36 -34.25 -53.83 -7.10
C GLY A 36 -34.01 -53.04 -8.40
N TYR A 37 -34.70 -53.38 -9.50
CA TYR A 37 -34.60 -52.64 -10.76
C TYR A 37 -35.13 -51.20 -10.65
N MET A 38 -36.22 -50.98 -9.92
CA MET A 38 -36.74 -49.63 -9.67
C MET A 38 -35.81 -48.79 -8.80
N ALA A 39 -35.19 -49.40 -7.78
CA ALA A 39 -34.19 -48.75 -6.94
C ALA A 39 -32.93 -48.37 -7.73
N LEU A 40 -32.38 -49.27 -8.54
CA LEU A 40 -31.22 -49.00 -9.40
C LEU A 40 -31.52 -47.93 -10.46
N SER A 41 -32.72 -47.96 -11.06
CA SER A 41 -33.14 -46.94 -12.02
C SER A 41 -33.29 -45.56 -11.36
N SER A 42 -33.83 -45.52 -10.14
CA SER A 42 -34.02 -44.28 -9.38
C SER A 42 -32.68 -43.69 -8.92
N GLU A 43 -31.76 -44.54 -8.47
CA GLU A 43 -30.39 -44.14 -8.10
C GLU A 43 -29.63 -43.59 -9.31
N LYS A 44 -29.71 -44.25 -10.47
CA LYS A 44 -29.08 -43.75 -11.70
C LYS A 44 -29.63 -42.39 -12.12
N LYS A 45 -30.95 -42.18 -12.01
CA LYS A 45 -31.60 -40.88 -12.30
C LYS A 45 -31.15 -39.80 -11.31
N PHE A 46 -31.03 -40.15 -10.03
CA PHE A 46 -30.53 -39.27 -8.98
C PHE A 46 -29.08 -38.84 -9.25
N GLN A 47 -28.18 -39.79 -9.55
CA GLN A 47 -26.78 -39.48 -9.82
C GLN A 47 -26.60 -38.58 -11.06
N LEU A 48 -27.35 -38.84 -12.13
CA LEU A 48 -27.32 -38.00 -13.34
C LEU A 48 -27.85 -36.59 -13.06
N ALA A 49 -28.96 -36.46 -12.32
CA ALA A 49 -29.46 -35.17 -11.88
C ALA A 49 -28.45 -34.45 -10.95
N ASN A 50 -27.69 -35.20 -10.15
CA ASN A 50 -26.71 -34.65 -9.21
C ASN A 50 -25.51 -34.07 -9.97
N TRP A 51 -24.99 -34.78 -10.97
CA TRP A 51 -23.92 -34.29 -11.83
C TRP A 51 -24.35 -33.08 -12.66
N ALA A 52 -25.59 -33.08 -13.17
CA ALA A 52 -26.15 -31.92 -13.85
C ALA A 52 -26.26 -30.70 -12.91
N ALA A 53 -26.62 -30.90 -11.64
CA ALA A 53 -26.69 -29.84 -10.64
C ALA A 53 -25.30 -29.32 -10.24
N GLU A 54 -24.29 -30.19 -10.11
CA GLU A 54 -22.90 -29.80 -9.85
C GLU A 54 -22.30 -29.01 -11.01
N TYR A 55 -22.54 -29.48 -12.24
CA TYR A 55 -22.16 -28.75 -13.44
C TYR A 55 -22.85 -27.37 -13.50
N ALA A 56 -24.15 -27.32 -13.18
CA ALA A 56 -24.91 -26.07 -13.07
C ALA A 56 -24.33 -25.10 -12.03
N VAL A 57 -23.99 -25.56 -10.83
CA VAL A 57 -23.37 -24.70 -9.81
C VAL A 57 -22.00 -24.20 -10.27
N ASN A 58 -21.14 -25.06 -10.81
CA ASN A 58 -19.82 -24.64 -11.30
C ASN A 58 -19.94 -23.61 -12.43
N GLN A 59 -20.88 -23.79 -13.37
CA GLN A 59 -21.15 -22.79 -14.40
C GLN A 59 -21.71 -21.49 -13.82
N GLY A 60 -22.60 -21.54 -12.83
CA GLY A 60 -23.13 -20.35 -12.17
C GLY A 60 -22.05 -19.58 -11.39
N ILE A 61 -21.11 -20.30 -10.77
CA ILE A 61 -19.93 -19.73 -10.14
C ILE A 61 -19.08 -18.99 -11.19
N LEU A 62 -18.74 -19.64 -12.30
CA LEU A 62 -17.95 -19.03 -13.39
C LEU A 62 -18.64 -17.82 -14.03
N ASN A 63 -19.96 -17.87 -14.20
CA ASN A 63 -20.74 -16.82 -14.85
C ASN A 63 -21.13 -15.67 -13.89
N SER A 64 -21.00 -15.84 -12.57
CA SER A 64 -21.30 -14.81 -11.56
C SER A 64 -20.18 -13.75 -11.43
N THR A 65 -19.65 -13.27 -12.56
CA THR A 65 -18.60 -12.23 -12.62
C THR A 65 -19.11 -10.88 -12.11
N THR A 66 -20.39 -10.58 -12.38
CA THR A 66 -21.11 -9.45 -11.79
C THR A 66 -22.30 -9.99 -11.01
N CYS A 67 -22.44 -9.59 -9.75
CA CYS A 67 -23.53 -10.06 -8.89
C CYS A 67 -24.53 -8.94 -8.71
N SER A 68 -25.43 -8.86 -9.70
CA SER A 68 -26.59 -7.99 -9.69
C SER A 68 -27.52 -8.37 -8.53
N SER A 69 -28.21 -7.40 -7.95
CA SER A 69 -29.31 -7.65 -7.00
C SER A 69 -30.52 -8.32 -7.66
N VAL A 70 -30.54 -8.36 -8.99
CA VAL A 70 -31.53 -9.07 -9.80
C VAL A 70 -30.99 -10.45 -10.21
N ALA A 71 -31.83 -11.47 -10.09
CA ALA A 71 -31.49 -12.83 -10.49
C ALA A 71 -31.19 -12.93 -12.00
N THR A 72 -29.99 -13.40 -12.32
CA THR A 72 -29.53 -13.63 -13.69
C THR A 72 -29.41 -15.13 -13.94
N ASN A 73 -30.00 -15.61 -15.03
CA ASN A 73 -29.84 -16.99 -15.46
C ASN A 73 -28.53 -17.17 -16.24
N CYS A 74 -27.90 -18.32 -16.05
CA CYS A 74 -26.75 -18.72 -16.85
C CYS A 74 -27.13 -18.93 -18.33
N PRO A 75 -26.15 -18.85 -19.26
CA PRO A 75 -26.35 -19.28 -20.64
C PRO A 75 -26.86 -20.72 -20.72
N SER A 76 -27.53 -21.08 -21.82
CA SER A 76 -28.09 -22.41 -22.01
C SER A 76 -27.03 -23.50 -21.79
N MET A 77 -27.31 -24.42 -20.87
CA MET A 77 -26.38 -25.46 -20.50
C MET A 77 -26.71 -26.77 -21.22
N THR A 78 -25.68 -27.53 -21.59
CA THR A 78 -25.83 -28.90 -22.05
C THR A 78 -26.09 -29.83 -20.85
N ALA A 79 -26.78 -30.96 -21.07
CA ALA A 79 -27.04 -32.02 -20.08
C ALA A 79 -28.07 -31.74 -18.96
N GLY A 80 -29.09 -30.90 -19.20
CA GLY A 80 -30.26 -30.78 -18.29
C GLY A 80 -30.00 -29.99 -17.00
N GLY A 81 -28.88 -29.26 -16.94
CA GLY A 81 -28.57 -28.29 -15.90
C GLY A 81 -29.18 -26.92 -16.18
N THR A 82 -29.55 -26.18 -15.14
CA THR A 82 -29.90 -24.75 -15.21
C THR A 82 -29.29 -24.06 -13.99
N CYS A 83 -28.77 -22.85 -14.16
CA CYS A 83 -28.33 -22.06 -13.02
C CYS A 83 -28.81 -20.62 -13.05
N THR A 84 -28.91 -20.05 -11.86
CA THR A 84 -29.29 -18.67 -11.59
C THR A 84 -28.36 -18.13 -10.51
N TYR A 85 -27.95 -16.87 -10.62
CA TYR A 85 -27.15 -16.21 -9.59
C TYR A 85 -27.64 -14.80 -9.30
N PHE A 86 -27.46 -14.34 -8.06
CA PHE A 86 -27.82 -12.99 -7.60
C PHE A 86 -26.98 -12.57 -6.40
N GLY A 87 -26.83 -11.26 -6.18
CA GLY A 87 -26.22 -10.66 -5.00
C GLY A 87 -27.24 -10.00 -4.09
N VAL A 88 -26.85 -9.68 -2.86
CA VAL A 88 -27.62 -8.82 -1.96
C VAL A 88 -27.13 -7.39 -2.12
N SER A 89 -28.03 -6.40 -2.11
CA SER A 89 -27.64 -4.99 -2.13
C SER A 89 -26.71 -4.67 -0.95
N GLY A 90 -25.50 -4.18 -1.22
CA GLY A 90 -24.47 -3.94 -0.20
C GLY A 90 -23.69 -5.18 0.28
N GLY A 91 -24.01 -6.39 -0.21
CA GLY A 91 -23.31 -7.62 0.14
C GLY A 91 -22.04 -7.87 -0.69
N SER A 92 -21.04 -8.51 -0.08
CA SER A 92 -19.79 -8.96 -0.72
C SER A 92 -19.86 -10.37 -1.32
N PHE A 93 -21.07 -10.93 -1.44
CA PHE A 93 -21.30 -12.30 -1.88
C PHE A 93 -22.39 -12.40 -2.97
N CYS A 94 -22.34 -13.50 -3.71
CA CYS A 94 -23.29 -13.93 -4.72
C CYS A 94 -23.81 -15.30 -4.33
N PHE A 95 -25.12 -15.44 -4.37
CA PHE A 95 -25.80 -16.72 -4.27
C PHE A 95 -25.88 -17.31 -5.66
N VAL A 96 -25.38 -18.53 -5.82
CA VAL A 96 -25.49 -19.33 -7.02
C VAL A 96 -26.42 -20.50 -6.72
N TYR A 97 -27.40 -20.67 -7.57
CA TYR A 97 -28.41 -21.72 -7.51
C TYR A 97 -28.30 -22.56 -8.79
N GLY A 98 -28.01 -23.84 -8.68
CA GLY A 98 -27.91 -24.79 -9.80
C GLY A 98 -28.92 -25.92 -9.64
N THR A 99 -29.70 -26.19 -10.69
CA THR A 99 -30.66 -27.30 -10.74
C THR A 99 -30.26 -28.28 -11.84
N GLY A 100 -30.17 -29.56 -11.50
CA GLY A 100 -30.03 -30.65 -12.46
C GLY A 100 -31.31 -31.47 -12.52
N GLN A 101 -31.76 -31.80 -13.72
CA GLN A 101 -32.96 -32.61 -13.93
C GLN A 101 -32.70 -33.76 -14.91
N TYR A 102 -33.08 -34.98 -14.52
CA TYR A 102 -33.05 -36.15 -15.39
C TYR A 102 -34.30 -37.00 -15.18
N GLY A 103 -35.20 -37.03 -16.18
CA GLY A 103 -36.53 -37.62 -16.03
C GLY A 103 -37.35 -36.91 -14.93
N SER A 104 -37.81 -37.68 -13.94
CA SER A 104 -38.54 -37.17 -12.77
C SER A 104 -37.64 -36.77 -11.59
N ALA A 105 -36.34 -37.05 -11.65
CA ALA A 105 -35.40 -36.66 -10.59
C ALA A 105 -34.95 -35.21 -10.80
N ARG A 106 -35.07 -34.39 -9.75
CA ARG A 106 -34.64 -32.99 -9.72
C ARG A 106 -33.78 -32.77 -8.48
N ILE A 107 -32.57 -32.24 -8.68
CA ILE A 107 -31.64 -31.92 -7.60
C ILE A 107 -31.28 -30.44 -7.71
N VAL A 108 -31.23 -29.78 -6.56
CA VAL A 108 -30.87 -28.38 -6.43
C VAL A 108 -29.64 -28.29 -5.54
N LYS A 109 -28.64 -27.56 -5.99
CA LYS A 109 -27.45 -27.21 -5.21
C LYS A 109 -27.29 -25.70 -5.16
N THR A 110 -26.86 -25.20 -4.02
CA THR A 110 -26.61 -23.78 -3.80
C THR A 110 -25.18 -23.56 -3.36
N ALA A 111 -24.57 -22.49 -3.82
CA ALA A 111 -23.26 -22.04 -3.38
C ALA A 111 -23.31 -20.54 -3.06
N VAL A 112 -22.53 -20.12 -2.08
CA VAL A 112 -22.28 -18.69 -1.81
C VAL A 112 -20.85 -18.42 -2.22
N VAL A 113 -20.65 -17.51 -3.16
CA VAL A 113 -19.33 -17.14 -3.66
C VAL A 113 -19.09 -15.65 -3.46
N PRO A 114 -17.85 -15.20 -3.21
CA PRO A 114 -17.56 -13.77 -3.15
C PRO A 114 -17.99 -13.05 -4.45
N LYS A 115 -18.41 -11.80 -4.30
CA LYS A 115 -18.65 -10.87 -5.41
C LYS A 115 -17.31 -10.59 -6.08
N GLY A 116 -17.18 -11.01 -7.33
CA GLY A 116 -15.93 -11.06 -8.09
C GLY A 116 -15.37 -9.71 -8.55
N THR A 117 -15.49 -8.65 -7.76
CA THR A 117 -14.81 -7.38 -8.05
C THR A 117 -13.60 -7.26 -7.14
N ALA A 118 -12.45 -7.74 -7.61
CA ALA A 118 -11.19 -7.43 -6.96
C ALA A 118 -11.06 -5.90 -6.83
N GLN A 119 -10.86 -5.43 -5.60
CA GLN A 119 -10.76 -4.00 -5.31
C GLN A 119 -9.35 -3.46 -5.54
N TYR A 120 -8.36 -4.34 -5.57
CA TYR A 120 -6.97 -4.04 -5.87
C TYR A 120 -6.28 -5.23 -6.54
N GLY A 121 -5.15 -4.97 -7.15
CA GLY A 121 -4.25 -5.95 -7.78
C GLY A 121 -2.82 -5.40 -7.80
N ALA A 122 -1.94 -5.94 -8.64
CA ALA A 122 -0.58 -5.39 -8.80
C ALA A 122 -0.63 -3.91 -9.20
N LEU A 123 -1.47 -3.58 -10.18
CA LEU A 123 -1.78 -2.21 -10.59
C LEU A 123 -3.29 -1.95 -10.53
N THR A 124 -3.69 -0.88 -9.87
CA THR A 124 -5.09 -0.43 -9.79
C THR A 124 -5.24 0.96 -10.41
N LEU A 125 -6.08 1.11 -11.43
CA LEU A 125 -6.32 2.36 -12.17
C LEU A 125 -7.79 2.76 -12.11
N ARG A 126 -8.15 3.69 -11.23
CA ARG A 126 -9.57 4.02 -11.01
C ARG A 126 -10.28 4.59 -12.22
N ASN A 127 -9.67 5.57 -12.90
CA ASN A 127 -10.22 6.16 -14.12
C ASN A 127 -9.50 5.62 -15.39
N GLY A 128 -9.08 4.35 -15.34
CA GLY A 128 -8.43 3.66 -16.45
C GLY A 128 -7.20 4.38 -16.97
N GLY A 129 -7.01 4.29 -18.29
CA GLY A 129 -5.96 5.02 -19.00
C GLY A 129 -5.19 4.22 -20.02
N VAL A 130 -3.91 4.51 -20.17
CA VAL A 130 -3.06 3.93 -21.22
C VAL A 130 -2.00 3.04 -20.59
N LEU A 131 -1.99 1.77 -21.00
CA LEU A 131 -0.92 0.81 -20.71
C LEU A 131 -0.17 0.49 -22.01
N GLN A 132 1.07 0.94 -22.09
CA GLN A 132 2.01 0.62 -23.16
C GLN A 132 3.21 -0.10 -22.56
N LEU A 133 3.25 -1.43 -22.72
CA LEU A 133 4.34 -2.27 -22.26
C LEU A 133 5.13 -2.77 -23.48
N GLY A 134 6.38 -2.35 -23.58
CA GLY A 134 7.38 -2.79 -24.55
C GLY A 134 8.56 -3.48 -23.88
N GLY A 135 9.47 -4.04 -24.69
CA GLY A 135 10.66 -4.72 -24.18
C GLY A 135 10.33 -5.93 -23.31
N SER A 136 10.93 -6.02 -22.13
CA SER A 136 10.64 -7.04 -21.11
C SER A 136 9.79 -6.49 -19.97
N SER A 137 8.98 -5.45 -20.24
CA SER A 137 8.16 -4.84 -19.20
C SER A 137 6.94 -5.69 -18.85
N ALA A 138 6.58 -5.77 -17.57
CA ALA A 138 5.47 -6.59 -17.12
C ALA A 138 4.69 -6.00 -15.93
N ILE A 139 3.42 -6.37 -15.83
CA ILE A 139 2.61 -6.21 -14.62
C ILE A 139 2.22 -7.61 -14.19
N VAL A 140 2.61 -7.99 -12.98
CA VAL A 140 2.67 -9.37 -12.56
C VAL A 140 1.98 -9.52 -11.22
N ASN A 141 1.02 -10.42 -11.16
CA ASN A 141 0.74 -11.15 -9.94
C ASN A 141 0.93 -12.65 -10.18
N CYS A 142 2.06 -13.17 -9.69
CA CYS A 142 2.38 -14.59 -9.75
C CYS A 142 2.54 -15.21 -8.37
N ASP A 143 1.91 -14.60 -7.37
CA ASP A 143 1.81 -15.21 -6.06
C ASP A 143 0.76 -16.33 -6.09
N THR A 144 1.24 -17.57 -6.04
CA THR A 144 0.38 -18.77 -5.97
C THR A 144 -0.44 -18.85 -4.69
N SER A 145 -0.03 -18.17 -3.62
CA SER A 145 -0.74 -18.08 -2.35
C SER A 145 -1.80 -16.97 -2.35
N CYS A 146 -1.65 -15.96 -3.23
CA CYS A 146 -2.50 -14.78 -3.31
C CYS A 146 -2.97 -14.46 -4.73
N GLY A 147 -3.98 -15.20 -5.21
CA GLY A 147 -4.59 -14.96 -6.52
C GLY A 147 -5.38 -13.64 -6.56
N THR A 148 -4.74 -12.56 -7.03
CA THR A 148 -5.36 -11.28 -7.34
C THR A 148 -5.12 -10.92 -8.81
N PRO A 149 -5.87 -9.97 -9.39
CA PRO A 149 -5.62 -9.58 -10.76
C PRO A 149 -4.28 -8.87 -10.95
N GLY A 150 -3.71 -9.00 -12.15
CA GLY A 150 -2.56 -8.19 -12.54
C GLY A 150 -2.95 -6.71 -12.60
N VAL A 151 -4.04 -6.41 -13.30
CA VAL A 151 -4.59 -5.04 -13.42
C VAL A 151 -6.05 -4.99 -12.95
N VAL A 152 -6.36 -4.05 -12.06
CA VAL A 152 -7.74 -3.65 -11.76
C VAL A 152 -7.96 -2.27 -12.35
N TYR A 153 -9.04 -2.07 -13.11
CA TYR A 153 -9.32 -0.77 -13.72
C TYR A 153 -10.78 -0.37 -13.62
N GLY A 154 -11.04 0.93 -13.51
CA GLY A 154 -12.31 1.53 -13.89
C GLY A 154 -12.21 2.25 -15.24
N GLY A 155 -13.33 2.78 -15.73
CA GLY A 155 -13.41 3.42 -17.03
C GLY A 155 -12.97 2.49 -18.18
N SER A 156 -12.29 3.07 -19.17
CA SER A 156 -11.68 2.37 -20.29
C SER A 156 -10.17 2.32 -20.16
N ILE A 157 -9.56 1.25 -20.67
CA ILE A 157 -8.11 1.10 -20.74
C ILE A 157 -7.68 0.83 -22.18
N THR A 158 -6.71 1.59 -22.67
CA THR A 158 -6.05 1.35 -23.95
C THR A 158 -4.79 0.53 -23.69
N GLN A 159 -4.73 -0.69 -24.22
CA GLN A 159 -3.63 -1.63 -23.98
C GLN A 159 -2.82 -1.84 -25.27
N GLN A 160 -1.52 -1.57 -25.21
CA GLN A 160 -0.54 -1.94 -26.25
C GLN A 160 0.58 -2.72 -25.56
N ILE A 161 0.46 -4.05 -25.53
CA ILE A 161 1.24 -4.93 -24.66
C ILE A 161 2.07 -5.90 -25.53
N ASN A 162 3.34 -5.59 -25.73
CA ASN A 162 4.31 -6.46 -26.39
C ASN A 162 4.77 -7.53 -25.38
N GLY A 163 4.06 -8.65 -25.33
CA GLY A 163 4.25 -9.71 -24.32
C GLY A 163 2.97 -10.50 -24.05
N GLY A 164 1.82 -9.90 -24.38
CA GLY A 164 0.50 -10.54 -24.29
C GLY A 164 -0.14 -10.45 -22.91
N LEU A 165 -1.30 -11.09 -22.77
CA LEU A 165 -2.11 -11.13 -21.55
C LEU A 165 -2.25 -12.58 -21.08
N HIS A 166 -1.90 -12.86 -19.84
CA HIS A 166 -1.75 -14.22 -19.31
C HIS A 166 -2.57 -14.42 -18.04
N ASN A 167 -3.60 -15.27 -18.11
CA ASN A 167 -4.42 -15.63 -16.95
C ASN A 167 -3.78 -16.81 -16.19
N THR A 168 -2.81 -16.53 -15.33
CA THR A 168 -1.98 -17.53 -14.64
C THR A 168 -1.42 -16.97 -13.34
N THR A 169 -1.19 -17.82 -12.35
CA THR A 169 -0.41 -17.51 -11.14
C THR A 169 1.05 -17.95 -11.26
N SER A 170 1.44 -18.61 -12.35
CA SER A 170 2.81 -19.10 -12.56
C SER A 170 3.50 -18.23 -13.61
N CYS A 171 4.49 -17.44 -13.18
CA CYS A 171 5.25 -16.57 -14.07
C CYS A 171 6.50 -17.26 -14.64
N PRO A 172 6.86 -16.98 -15.90
CA PRO A 172 8.19 -17.30 -16.40
C PRO A 172 9.25 -16.41 -15.73
N ASN A 173 10.51 -16.86 -15.76
CA ASN A 173 11.63 -15.99 -15.44
C ASN A 173 11.69 -14.85 -16.48
N ASN A 174 11.72 -13.60 -16.02
CA ASN A 174 11.61 -12.39 -16.85
C ASN A 174 10.29 -12.30 -17.63
N PRO A 175 9.15 -12.12 -16.92
CA PRO A 175 7.85 -11.98 -17.56
C PRO A 175 7.80 -10.76 -18.49
N SER A 176 7.00 -10.86 -19.56
CA SER A 176 6.67 -9.72 -20.43
C SER A 176 5.16 -9.67 -20.70
N GLY A 177 4.54 -8.52 -20.47
CA GLY A 177 3.09 -8.35 -20.55
C GLY A 177 2.37 -8.40 -19.21
N ILE A 178 1.10 -8.83 -19.18
CA ILE A 178 0.27 -8.78 -17.96
C ILE A 178 -0.04 -10.20 -17.48
N TYR A 179 0.35 -10.52 -16.24
CA TYR A 179 0.12 -11.81 -15.57
C TYR A 179 -0.73 -11.62 -14.33
N GLY A 180 -1.70 -12.50 -14.11
CA GLY A 180 -2.52 -12.53 -12.91
C GLY A 180 -3.71 -13.46 -13.05
N THR A 181 -4.48 -13.63 -11.98
CA THR A 181 -5.72 -14.43 -12.03
C THR A 181 -6.93 -13.61 -11.58
N PRO A 182 -7.69 -13.01 -12.52
CA PRO A 182 -7.41 -12.86 -13.96
C PRO A 182 -6.31 -11.84 -14.28
N ASN A 183 -5.81 -11.81 -15.52
CA ASN A 183 -4.79 -10.82 -15.95
C ASN A 183 -5.25 -9.36 -15.75
N ALA A 184 -6.50 -9.05 -16.08
CA ALA A 184 -7.11 -7.75 -15.88
C ALA A 184 -8.59 -7.90 -15.51
N THR A 185 -9.09 -7.05 -14.61
CA THR A 185 -10.51 -7.00 -14.21
C THR A 185 -11.00 -5.56 -14.20
N GLN A 186 -12.15 -5.32 -14.83
CA GLN A 186 -12.87 -4.08 -14.64
C GLN A 186 -13.60 -4.12 -13.30
N ASN A 187 -13.31 -3.19 -12.39
CA ASN A 187 -14.09 -3.04 -11.18
C ASN A 187 -15.39 -2.30 -11.52
N GLY A 188 -16.54 -2.96 -11.33
CA GLY A 188 -17.88 -2.39 -11.58
C GLY A 188 -18.21 -1.17 -10.71
N SER A 189 -17.47 -0.92 -9.64
CA SER A 189 -17.57 0.33 -8.86
C SER A 189 -16.82 1.49 -9.53
N GLY A 190 -16.09 1.20 -10.61
CA GLY A 190 -15.41 2.12 -11.50
C GLY A 190 -15.98 2.13 -12.92
N THR A 191 -17.16 1.57 -13.18
CA THR A 191 -17.74 1.61 -14.54
C THR A 191 -17.93 3.06 -15.01
N GLY A 192 -17.11 3.46 -15.99
CA GLY A 192 -17.52 4.46 -16.96
C GLY A 192 -18.75 3.91 -17.70
N CYS A 193 -19.81 4.71 -17.77
CA CYS A 193 -21.10 4.29 -18.28
C CYS A 193 -21.03 3.64 -19.66
N ALA A 194 -21.57 2.43 -19.79
CA ALA A 194 -21.72 1.73 -21.07
C ALA A 194 -23.05 2.05 -21.78
N SER A 195 -23.92 2.88 -21.21
CA SER A 195 -25.17 3.34 -21.83
C SER A 195 -25.13 4.82 -22.14
N THR A 196 -25.70 5.19 -23.28
CA THR A 196 -25.75 6.52 -23.93
C THR A 196 -26.46 7.64 -23.13
N SER A 197 -26.70 7.45 -21.83
CA SER A 197 -27.28 8.46 -20.95
C SER A 197 -26.84 8.21 -19.50
N CYS A 198 -25.78 8.89 -19.07
CA CYS A 198 -25.43 9.02 -17.65
C CYS A 198 -25.19 10.49 -17.32
N SER A 199 -25.90 10.98 -16.30
CA SER A 199 -25.86 12.35 -15.83
C SER A 199 -24.91 12.59 -14.65
N SER A 200 -23.92 11.72 -14.38
CA SER A 200 -22.83 12.05 -13.45
C SER A 200 -21.51 11.35 -13.81
N THR A 201 -20.54 12.13 -14.28
CA THR A 201 -19.21 11.72 -14.75
C THR A 201 -18.16 11.57 -13.64
N VAL A 202 -18.53 11.65 -12.37
CA VAL A 202 -17.56 11.66 -11.26
C VAL A 202 -17.52 10.30 -10.58
N LEU A 203 -16.41 9.58 -10.75
CA LEU A 203 -16.09 8.44 -9.89
C LEU A 203 -15.95 8.97 -8.44
N SER A 204 -16.75 8.47 -7.50
CA SER A 204 -16.69 8.91 -6.09
C SER A 204 -15.31 8.59 -5.50
N ASP A 205 -14.64 9.48 -4.78
CA ASP A 205 -13.38 9.12 -4.10
C ASP A 205 -13.54 7.83 -3.24
N ARG A 206 -12.57 6.92 -3.34
CA ARG A 206 -12.47 5.69 -2.53
C ARG A 206 -11.01 5.32 -2.40
N VAL A 207 -10.53 5.35 -1.18
CA VAL A 207 -9.25 4.74 -0.86
C VAL A 207 -9.44 3.21 -0.94
N PRO A 208 -8.47 2.45 -1.49
CA PRO A 208 -8.53 1.00 -1.55
C PRO A 208 -8.74 0.41 -0.16
N VAL A 209 -9.38 -0.75 -0.10
CA VAL A 209 -9.56 -1.52 1.14
C VAL A 209 -8.26 -1.97 1.82
N MET A 210 -7.11 -1.57 1.29
CA MET A 210 -5.81 -1.72 1.94
C MET A 210 -5.60 -0.70 3.08
N PHE A 211 -6.44 0.33 3.20
CA PHE A 211 -6.41 1.31 4.29
C PHE A 211 -7.64 1.19 5.19
N GLN A 212 -7.53 1.64 6.44
CA GLN A 212 -8.67 1.69 7.37
C GLN A 212 -9.67 2.79 7.01
N SER A 213 -9.22 3.75 6.21
CA SER A 213 -9.97 4.92 5.80
C SER A 213 -10.93 4.64 4.63
N THR A 214 -11.99 5.43 4.58
CA THR A 214 -13.08 5.30 3.59
C THR A 214 -12.86 6.12 2.32
N ASP A 215 -12.21 7.28 2.43
CA ASP A 215 -11.86 8.19 1.33
C ASP A 215 -10.52 8.90 1.60
N TRP A 216 -10.06 9.75 0.66
CA TRP A 216 -8.78 10.45 0.78
C TRP A 216 -8.75 11.44 1.95
N SER A 217 -9.89 12.06 2.26
CA SER A 217 -9.96 12.99 3.38
C SER A 217 -9.82 12.26 4.71
N ASP A 218 -10.48 11.12 4.83
CA ASP A 218 -10.38 10.20 5.96
C ASP A 218 -8.94 9.70 6.11
N LEU A 219 -8.28 9.30 5.00
CA LEU A 219 -6.88 8.87 5.01
C LEU A 219 -5.93 9.98 5.49
N ARG A 220 -6.15 11.23 5.10
CA ARG A 220 -5.35 12.37 5.61
C ARG A 220 -5.58 12.61 7.10
N ASN A 221 -6.80 12.39 7.59
CA ASN A 221 -7.07 12.50 9.02
C ASN A 221 -6.33 11.39 9.79
N ASP A 222 -6.36 10.15 9.29
CA ASP A 222 -5.64 9.01 9.89
C ASP A 222 -4.11 9.15 9.83
N LEU A 223 -3.59 9.84 8.82
CA LEU A 223 -2.17 10.22 8.71
C LEU A 223 -1.77 11.37 9.65
N SER A 224 -2.72 12.16 10.13
CA SER A 224 -2.42 13.23 11.08
C SER A 224 -2.25 12.61 12.47
N GLY A 225 -1.14 12.90 13.13
CA GLY A 225 -0.79 12.18 14.35
C GLY A 225 0.47 12.69 15.01
N THR A 226 0.94 11.98 16.02
CA THR A 226 2.17 12.33 16.72
C THR A 226 3.35 11.52 16.17
N TYR A 227 4.37 12.23 15.69
CA TYR A 227 5.59 11.65 15.13
C TYR A 227 6.80 12.30 15.80
N ASN A 228 7.73 11.50 16.33
CA ASN A 228 8.91 11.98 17.07
C ASN A 228 8.59 13.06 18.13
N GLY A 229 7.45 12.95 18.82
CA GLY A 229 7.02 13.87 19.87
C GLY A 229 6.34 15.17 19.42
N ILE A 230 6.23 15.43 18.10
CA ILE A 230 5.45 16.55 17.56
C ILE A 230 4.14 16.06 16.95
N THR A 231 3.10 16.90 16.97
CA THR A 231 1.84 16.58 16.29
C THR A 231 1.83 17.19 14.90
N VAL A 232 1.67 16.35 13.88
CA VAL A 232 1.65 16.70 12.46
C VAL A 232 0.21 16.71 11.96
N ASP A 233 -0.18 17.81 11.32
CA ASP A 233 -1.42 17.94 10.55
C ASP A 233 -1.04 17.94 9.06
N VAL A 234 -1.38 16.84 8.37
CA VAL A 234 -1.01 16.65 6.96
C VAL A 234 -1.94 17.39 5.99
N THR A 235 -3.08 17.88 6.47
CA THR A 235 -4.01 18.70 5.68
C THR A 235 -3.47 20.12 5.53
N ASN A 236 -2.92 20.68 6.62
CA ASN A 236 -2.31 22.01 6.63
C ASN A 236 -0.79 22.00 6.48
N LEU A 237 -0.17 20.81 6.38
CA LEU A 237 1.28 20.60 6.39
C LEU A 237 1.94 21.42 7.52
N SER A 238 1.43 21.22 8.73
CA SER A 238 1.84 21.98 9.90
C SER A 238 2.21 21.05 11.06
N ALA A 239 3.02 21.56 11.97
CA ALA A 239 3.44 20.84 13.16
C ALA A 239 3.21 21.69 14.42
N THR A 240 2.82 21.05 15.50
CA THR A 240 2.69 21.66 16.84
C THR A 240 3.54 20.91 17.87
N GLY A 241 3.84 21.56 18.99
CA GLY A 241 4.83 21.06 19.97
C GLY A 241 6.27 21.47 19.67
N LEU A 242 6.48 22.44 18.76
CA LEU A 242 7.80 22.95 18.42
C LEU A 242 8.37 23.86 19.53
N PRO A 243 9.69 23.87 19.73
CA PRO A 243 10.35 24.71 20.73
C PRO A 243 10.18 26.20 20.39
N SER A 244 9.84 27.01 21.39
CA SER A 244 9.76 28.47 21.28
C SER A 244 10.98 29.15 21.89
N ALA A 245 11.42 30.26 21.30
CA ALA A 245 12.51 31.06 21.86
C ALA A 245 12.16 31.56 23.28
N PRO A 246 13.02 31.34 24.29
CA PRO A 246 12.83 31.93 25.61
C PRO A 246 13.02 33.44 25.56
N SER A 247 12.60 34.15 26.61
CA SER A 247 12.87 35.58 26.80
C SER A 247 14.06 35.78 27.75
N PRO A 248 15.29 36.05 27.25
CA PRO A 248 16.47 36.14 28.09
C PRO A 248 16.51 37.45 28.89
N ALA A 249 16.96 37.40 30.14
CA ALA A 249 17.17 38.59 30.97
C ALA A 249 18.48 39.34 30.60
N CYS A 250 19.48 38.59 30.11
CA CYS A 250 20.77 39.14 29.71
C CYS A 250 20.83 39.47 28.22
N THR A 251 21.37 40.63 27.86
CA THR A 251 21.57 41.04 26.47
C THR A 251 23.02 41.45 26.21
N CYS A 252 23.69 40.69 25.35
CA CYS A 252 24.97 41.01 24.73
C CYS A 252 24.75 41.94 23.53
N THR A 253 25.56 42.99 23.47
CA THR A 253 25.57 43.96 22.37
C THR A 253 26.88 43.90 21.58
N GLY A 254 26.83 44.35 20.32
CA GLY A 254 27.98 44.31 19.41
C GLY A 254 28.25 42.93 18.80
N SER A 255 29.32 42.82 18.02
CA SER A 255 29.77 41.56 17.44
C SER A 255 30.45 40.70 18.50
N VAL A 256 30.03 39.44 18.63
CA VAL A 256 30.54 38.51 19.65
C VAL A 256 31.02 37.22 19.00
N THR A 257 32.21 36.78 19.41
CA THR A 257 32.67 35.40 19.20
C THR A 257 32.56 34.66 20.52
N LEU A 258 31.66 33.68 20.58
CA LEU A 258 31.43 32.87 21.78
C LEU A 258 32.31 31.62 21.76
N THR A 259 33.02 31.38 22.85
CA THR A 259 33.82 30.17 23.10
C THR A 259 33.30 29.46 24.34
N SER A 260 33.65 28.18 24.55
CA SER A 260 33.26 27.44 25.76
C SER A 260 33.80 28.02 27.08
N THR A 261 34.85 28.85 27.00
CA THR A 261 35.45 29.56 28.14
C THR A 261 34.94 30.99 28.32
N SER A 262 34.08 31.47 27.39
CA SER A 262 33.51 32.81 27.49
C SER A 262 32.64 32.91 28.76
N SER A 263 32.87 33.94 29.56
CA SER A 263 32.16 34.16 30.82
C SER A 263 31.34 35.45 30.84
N SER A 264 31.54 36.34 29.87
CA SER A 264 30.92 37.67 29.79
C SER A 264 30.86 38.18 28.35
N CYS A 265 30.14 39.28 28.12
CA CYS A 265 30.12 40.03 26.87
C CYS A 265 29.81 41.51 27.15
N THR A 266 29.87 42.38 26.14
CA THR A 266 29.43 43.78 26.29
C THR A 266 27.94 43.84 26.64
N GLY A 267 27.63 44.34 27.83
CA GLY A 267 26.27 44.38 28.39
C GLY A 267 25.97 43.31 29.44
N VAL A 268 26.83 42.29 29.59
CA VAL A 268 26.67 41.20 30.57
C VAL A 268 28.00 40.90 31.25
N ALA A 269 28.11 41.27 32.53
CA ALA A 269 29.33 41.05 33.31
C ALA A 269 29.62 39.57 33.62
N SER A 270 28.59 38.73 33.73
CA SER A 270 28.75 37.29 33.93
C SER A 270 27.57 36.50 33.38
N PHE A 271 27.81 35.48 32.55
CA PHE A 271 26.78 34.58 32.04
C PHE A 271 26.11 33.73 33.13
N SER A 272 26.78 33.51 34.27
CA SER A 272 26.19 32.79 35.41
C SER A 272 24.95 33.50 35.98
N ALA A 273 24.86 34.82 35.84
CA ALA A 273 23.72 35.62 36.30
C ALA A 273 22.52 35.58 35.33
N CYS A 274 22.67 34.95 34.16
CA CYS A 274 21.68 34.99 33.08
C CYS A 274 20.66 33.85 33.11
N GLY A 275 20.71 32.99 34.12
CA GLY A 275 19.77 31.86 34.26
C GLY A 275 19.78 30.93 33.04
N GLY A 276 20.94 30.74 32.41
CA GLY A 276 21.09 29.88 31.22
C GLY A 276 20.77 30.54 29.88
N SER A 277 20.14 31.71 29.84
CA SER A 277 19.67 32.29 28.57
C SER A 277 20.30 33.64 28.28
N VAL A 278 20.87 33.81 27.09
CA VAL A 278 21.54 35.06 26.68
C VAL A 278 21.04 35.51 25.31
N LYS A 279 20.65 36.78 25.21
CA LYS A 279 20.29 37.44 23.97
C LYS A 279 21.49 38.12 23.33
N PHE A 280 21.66 38.05 22.01
CA PHE A 280 22.69 38.73 21.23
C PHE A 280 22.05 39.63 20.18
N THR A 281 22.46 40.91 20.13
CA THR A 281 21.87 41.90 19.20
C THR A 281 22.75 42.22 17.99
N GLY A 282 24.04 41.85 18.01
CA GLY A 282 24.94 41.96 16.88
C GLY A 282 25.25 40.61 16.23
N SER A 283 26.23 40.59 15.34
CA SER A 283 26.69 39.34 14.70
C SER A 283 27.24 38.38 15.75
N LEU A 284 26.87 37.11 15.67
CA LEU A 284 27.30 36.07 16.60
C LEU A 284 28.00 34.94 15.84
N THR A 285 29.26 34.70 16.20
CA THR A 285 30.00 33.50 15.80
C THR A 285 30.19 32.59 17.01
N ILE A 286 29.86 31.31 16.88
CA ILE A 286 30.01 30.32 17.95
C ILE A 286 31.16 29.36 17.60
N GLN A 287 32.20 29.39 18.44
CA GLN A 287 33.33 28.45 18.46
C GLN A 287 33.25 27.46 19.63
N GLY A 288 32.30 27.69 20.55
CA GLY A 288 31.93 26.82 21.65
C GLY A 288 30.87 27.49 22.52
N ILE A 289 30.05 26.71 23.23
CA ILE A 289 29.00 27.24 24.11
C ILE A 289 29.42 27.04 25.58
N PRO A 290 29.52 28.11 26.39
CA PRO A 290 29.81 27.98 27.81
C PRO A 290 28.84 27.06 28.53
N GLY A 291 29.32 26.31 29.51
CA GLY A 291 28.48 25.40 30.31
C GLY A 291 27.31 26.11 31.01
N THR A 292 27.47 27.40 31.32
CA THR A 292 26.45 28.26 31.95
C THR A 292 25.35 28.73 31.00
N ILE A 293 25.50 28.57 29.69
CA ILE A 293 24.49 28.95 28.69
C ILE A 293 23.81 27.68 28.19
N THR A 294 22.49 27.64 28.29
CA THR A 294 21.63 26.62 27.66
C THR A 294 20.91 27.18 26.45
N ASN A 295 20.55 28.47 26.44
CA ASN A 295 19.79 29.09 25.35
C ASN A 295 20.52 30.32 24.80
N ILE A 296 20.80 30.29 23.51
CA ILE A 296 21.33 31.41 22.74
C ILE A 296 20.18 31.99 21.91
N VAL A 297 19.87 33.26 22.09
CA VAL A 297 18.83 33.94 21.31
C VAL A 297 19.46 35.10 20.55
N SER A 298 19.33 35.15 19.24
CA SER A 298 19.76 36.30 18.43
C SER A 298 18.54 37.04 17.87
N ASN A 299 18.58 38.37 17.86
CA ASN A 299 17.66 39.18 17.05
C ASN A 299 18.39 39.91 15.91
N TYR A 300 19.63 39.49 15.60
CA TYR A 300 20.38 40.01 14.47
C TYR A 300 19.90 39.39 13.16
N THR A 301 19.62 40.23 12.17
CA THR A 301 19.11 39.81 10.86
C THR A 301 20.15 39.09 10.00
N GLY A 302 21.45 39.27 10.26
CA GLY A 302 22.52 38.57 9.55
C GLY A 302 22.76 37.14 10.03
N GLY A 303 22.05 36.69 11.07
CA GLY A 303 22.07 35.30 11.53
C GLY A 303 23.17 34.95 12.54
N ILE A 304 23.30 33.66 12.81
CA ILE A 304 24.28 33.02 13.69
C ILE A 304 25.12 32.07 12.85
N THR A 305 26.44 32.11 13.01
CA THR A 305 27.36 31.14 12.38
C THR A 305 28.08 30.33 13.44
N VAL A 306 28.04 29.00 13.33
CA VAL A 306 28.86 28.08 14.11
C VAL A 306 30.00 27.60 13.23
N SER A 307 31.25 27.91 13.59
CA SER A 307 32.43 27.57 12.79
C SER A 307 33.71 27.76 13.61
N GLY A 308 34.75 26.99 13.31
CA GLY A 308 36.03 27.06 14.03
C GLY A 308 35.93 26.42 15.42
N VAL A 309 35.03 25.45 15.57
CA VAL A 309 34.86 24.67 16.79
C VAL A 309 35.91 23.56 16.77
N SER A 310 36.86 23.57 17.69
CA SER A 310 37.79 22.45 17.85
C SER A 310 37.26 21.48 18.90
N SER A 311 37.63 20.20 18.78
CA SER A 311 37.38 19.19 19.82
C SER A 311 37.81 19.63 21.23
N ALA A 312 38.87 20.45 21.35
CA ALA A 312 39.32 21.04 22.61
C ALA A 312 38.35 22.10 23.19
N ASN A 313 37.49 22.70 22.36
CA ASN A 313 36.57 23.77 22.73
C ASN A 313 35.14 23.30 23.01
N GLY A 314 34.89 22.00 23.13
CA GLY A 314 33.57 21.44 23.44
C GLY A 314 32.70 21.31 22.20
N ALA A 315 33.04 20.37 21.34
CA ALA A 315 32.42 20.19 20.03
C ALA A 315 31.02 19.55 20.07
N THR A 316 30.58 19.05 21.23
CA THR A 316 29.22 18.54 21.43
C THR A 316 28.34 19.60 22.08
N PHE A 317 27.33 20.06 21.36
CA PHE A 317 26.27 20.92 21.87
C PHE A 317 25.14 20.02 22.36
N ALA A 318 25.24 19.56 23.62
CA ALA A 318 24.23 18.76 24.29
C ALA A 318 23.29 19.67 25.09
N ASP A 319 21.98 19.54 24.85
CA ASP A 319 20.92 20.33 25.53
C ASP A 319 21.15 21.85 25.40
N LYS A 320 21.74 22.28 24.28
CA LYS A 320 22.00 23.69 23.95
C LYS A 320 21.07 24.13 22.83
N ASN A 321 20.30 25.17 23.04
CA ASN A 321 19.35 25.65 22.06
C ASN A 321 19.81 26.98 21.44
N ILE A 322 19.61 27.12 20.13
CA ILE A 322 19.99 28.27 19.34
C ILE A 322 18.75 28.80 18.62
N TYR A 323 18.39 30.05 18.91
CA TYR A 323 17.21 30.71 18.38
C TYR A 323 17.60 31.98 17.62
N THR A 324 16.96 32.24 16.49
CA THR A 324 16.89 33.57 15.90
C THR A 324 15.44 34.06 15.92
N THR A 325 15.24 35.28 16.41
CA THR A 325 13.92 35.94 16.53
C THR A 325 13.66 36.94 15.42
N ALA A 326 14.70 37.32 14.67
CA ALA A 326 14.54 38.10 13.45
C ALA A 326 13.98 37.23 12.34
N SER A 327 12.95 37.69 11.62
CA SER A 327 12.30 36.93 10.55
C SER A 327 13.23 36.48 9.43
N THR A 328 14.39 37.13 9.25
CA THR A 328 15.41 36.74 8.25
C THR A 328 16.68 36.18 8.88
N GLY A 329 16.72 36.01 10.21
CA GLY A 329 17.91 35.55 10.91
C GLY A 329 18.18 34.08 10.60
N ASN A 330 19.28 33.79 9.92
CA ASN A 330 19.67 32.42 9.57
C ASN A 330 20.49 31.76 10.68
N ILE A 331 20.53 30.43 10.70
CA ILE A 331 21.51 29.65 11.48
C ILE A 331 22.34 28.81 10.51
N THR A 332 23.64 29.02 10.49
CA THR A 332 24.57 28.23 9.67
C THR A 332 25.55 27.50 10.59
N ILE A 333 25.62 26.18 10.46
CA ILE A 333 26.66 25.35 11.08
C ILE A 333 27.59 24.90 9.96
N ASN A 334 28.88 25.23 10.08
CA ASN A 334 29.90 24.89 9.10
C ASN A 334 31.16 24.37 9.79
N ASP A 335 31.05 23.20 10.44
CA ASP A 335 32.15 22.59 11.18
C ASP A 335 31.91 21.10 11.49
N SER A 336 32.85 20.23 11.11
CA SER A 336 32.69 18.77 11.17
C SER A 336 32.78 18.20 12.56
N ASP A 337 33.40 18.95 13.47
CA ASP A 337 33.52 18.53 14.85
C ASP A 337 32.21 18.77 15.61
N VAL A 338 31.31 19.63 15.11
CA VAL A 338 30.06 19.98 15.80
C VAL A 338 29.07 18.84 15.78
N THR A 339 28.76 18.32 16.98
CA THR A 339 27.67 17.36 17.21
C THR A 339 26.52 18.05 17.94
N LEU A 340 25.31 17.92 17.41
CA LEU A 340 24.09 18.40 18.04
C LEU A 340 23.37 17.23 18.71
N ASN A 341 23.16 17.33 20.02
CA ASN A 341 22.45 16.30 20.78
C ASN A 341 21.36 16.96 21.62
N ASN A 342 20.10 16.55 21.44
CA ASN A 342 18.94 17.14 22.11
C ASN A 342 18.91 18.68 21.99
N THR A 343 19.24 19.18 20.80
CA THR A 343 19.39 20.61 20.53
C THR A 343 18.23 21.14 19.71
N SER A 344 17.72 22.30 20.07
CA SER A 344 16.78 23.05 19.24
C SER A 344 17.50 24.12 18.42
N LEU A 345 17.40 24.04 17.10
CA LEU A 345 17.76 25.12 16.17
C LEU A 345 16.47 25.74 15.63
N VAL A 346 16.16 26.97 16.04
CA VAL A 346 14.94 27.65 15.60
C VAL A 346 15.33 28.94 14.90
N ALA A 347 15.18 28.97 13.57
CA ALA A 347 15.51 30.12 12.76
C ALA A 347 14.24 30.86 12.30
N GLY A 348 14.24 32.18 12.42
CA GLY A 348 13.29 33.03 11.71
C GLY A 348 13.50 32.93 10.19
N GLY A 349 14.77 33.02 9.75
CA GLY A 349 15.22 32.77 8.37
C GLY A 349 15.39 31.27 8.10
N GLY A 350 16.47 30.86 7.47
CA GLY A 350 16.79 29.46 7.13
C GLY A 350 17.82 28.80 8.04
N ILE A 351 17.95 27.48 7.93
CA ILE A 351 18.97 26.67 8.63
C ILE A 351 19.84 25.97 7.58
N THR A 352 21.15 26.11 7.70
CA THR A 352 22.11 25.38 6.85
C THR A 352 23.04 24.54 7.71
N LEU A 353 23.01 23.23 7.50
CA LEU A 353 24.01 22.30 8.03
C LEU A 353 25.01 21.98 6.92
N GLN A 354 26.21 22.51 7.05
CA GLN A 354 27.34 22.29 6.15
C GLN A 354 28.47 21.66 6.95
N ASN A 355 29.06 20.61 6.41
CA ASN A 355 30.13 19.85 7.05
C ASN A 355 29.86 19.61 8.53
N THR A 356 28.63 19.30 8.94
CA THR A 356 28.32 19.15 10.37
C THR A 356 28.61 17.72 10.80
N GLY A 357 28.93 17.50 12.07
CA GLY A 357 28.96 16.17 12.66
C GLY A 357 27.56 15.55 12.76
N THR A 358 27.31 14.83 13.84
CA THR A 358 26.05 14.10 14.02
C THR A 358 24.98 15.02 14.59
N VAL A 359 23.73 14.85 14.14
CA VAL A 359 22.55 15.48 14.72
C VAL A 359 21.65 14.38 15.28
N SER A 360 21.37 14.41 16.58
CA SER A 360 20.57 13.39 17.25
C SER A 360 19.59 14.01 18.24
N GLY A 361 18.36 13.48 18.32
CA GLY A 361 17.33 13.95 19.25
C GLY A 361 16.97 15.43 19.08
N SER A 362 17.29 16.04 17.94
CA SER A 362 17.33 17.50 17.78
C SER A 362 16.15 18.00 16.97
N THR A 363 15.73 19.24 17.21
CA THR A 363 14.63 19.88 16.48
C THR A 363 15.15 21.06 15.68
N LEU A 364 14.98 21.01 14.36
CA LEU A 364 15.32 22.09 13.43
C LEU A 364 14.01 22.71 12.94
N THR A 365 13.79 23.99 13.23
CA THR A 365 12.59 24.71 12.82
C THR A 365 12.96 25.99 12.08
N SER A 366 12.39 26.17 10.90
CA SER A 366 12.59 27.34 10.05
C SER A 366 11.27 28.02 9.76
N SER A 367 11.15 29.31 10.10
CA SER A 367 9.86 30.01 10.01
C SER A 367 9.55 30.59 8.63
N SER A 368 10.59 31.00 7.90
CA SER A 368 10.46 31.65 6.59
C SER A 368 11.55 31.29 5.58
N GLY A 369 12.69 30.72 6.01
CA GLY A 369 13.73 30.22 5.11
C GLY A 369 13.68 28.70 4.92
N SER A 370 14.54 28.18 4.05
CA SER A 370 14.66 26.72 3.83
C SER A 370 15.60 26.08 4.86
N ILE A 371 15.43 24.78 5.10
CA ILE A 371 16.41 23.94 5.79
C ILE A 371 17.25 23.22 4.73
N THR A 372 18.55 23.44 4.72
CA THR A 372 19.48 22.79 3.77
C THR A 372 20.49 21.95 4.52
N ILE A 373 20.50 20.65 4.24
CA ILE A 373 21.45 19.69 4.78
C ILE A 373 22.47 19.39 3.67
N GLN A 374 23.57 20.14 3.63
CA GLN A 374 24.58 20.02 2.59
C GLN A 374 25.49 18.81 2.81
N SER A 375 26.03 18.70 4.02
CA SER A 375 26.85 17.57 4.45
C SER A 375 26.77 17.43 5.95
N THR A 376 26.36 16.24 6.40
CA THR A 376 26.32 15.83 7.81
C THR A 376 26.80 14.39 7.92
N SER A 377 27.31 13.96 9.08
CA SER A 377 27.60 12.54 9.28
C SER A 377 26.33 11.70 9.41
N GLY A 378 25.23 12.30 9.88
CA GLY A 378 23.91 11.69 9.95
C GLY A 378 22.97 12.47 10.85
N ILE A 379 21.68 12.32 10.59
CA ILE A 379 20.58 12.89 11.38
C ILE A 379 19.73 11.73 11.90
N SER A 380 19.50 11.66 13.20
CA SER A 380 18.77 10.57 13.86
C SER A 380 17.78 11.10 14.88
N ASP A 381 16.64 10.43 15.05
CA ASP A 381 15.67 10.71 16.12
C ASP A 381 15.25 12.20 16.17
N SER A 382 15.24 12.87 15.02
CA SER A 382 15.18 14.33 14.93
C SER A 382 13.93 14.80 14.20
N VAL A 383 13.61 16.06 14.40
CA VAL A 383 12.45 16.73 13.80
C VAL A 383 12.94 17.89 12.94
N LEU A 384 12.58 17.92 11.66
CA LEU A 384 12.89 19.00 10.72
C LEU A 384 11.58 19.61 10.24
N VAL A 385 11.33 20.87 10.57
CA VAL A 385 10.09 21.57 10.22
C VAL A 385 10.37 22.90 9.56
N SER A 386 9.75 23.10 8.39
CA SER A 386 9.75 24.37 7.68
C SER A 386 8.31 24.87 7.56
N THR A 387 8.01 26.02 8.18
CA THR A 387 6.62 26.52 8.30
C THR A 387 6.25 27.59 7.29
N GLY A 388 7.24 28.12 6.56
CA GLY A 388 7.02 29.15 5.54
C GLY A 388 6.43 28.54 4.26
N ALA A 389 5.60 29.31 3.55
CA ALA A 389 4.84 28.81 2.40
C ALA A 389 5.71 28.45 1.19
N THR A 390 6.93 28.98 1.10
CA THR A 390 7.90 28.75 0.01
C THR A 390 9.24 28.26 0.57
N SER A 391 9.18 27.51 1.65
CA SER A 391 10.35 27.20 2.47
C SER A 391 10.64 25.70 2.39
N ASP A 392 11.65 25.36 1.60
CA ASP A 392 11.98 23.97 1.29
C ASP A 392 12.76 23.27 2.40
N ILE A 393 12.78 21.94 2.33
CA ILE A 393 13.77 21.13 3.03
C ILE A 393 14.53 20.33 1.98
N THR A 394 15.85 20.55 1.89
CA THR A 394 16.71 19.89 0.91
C THR A 394 17.79 19.07 1.59
N LEU A 395 17.83 17.77 1.28
CA LEU A 395 18.87 16.85 1.69
C LEU A 395 19.86 16.65 0.52
N GLN A 396 21.06 17.22 0.66
CA GLN A 396 22.16 17.07 -0.30
C GLN A 396 23.23 16.10 0.21
N GLY A 397 23.30 15.82 1.51
CA GLY A 397 24.27 14.89 2.06
C GLY A 397 23.90 14.43 3.47
N GLY A 398 24.53 13.34 3.91
CA GLY A 398 24.25 12.68 5.19
C GLY A 398 23.06 11.72 5.15
N THR A 399 22.93 10.91 6.20
CA THR A 399 21.81 9.97 6.40
C THR A 399 20.69 10.62 7.22
N LEU A 400 19.47 10.10 7.09
CA LEU A 400 18.33 10.51 7.90
C LEU A 400 17.62 9.26 8.44
N THR A 401 17.57 9.09 9.75
CA THR A 401 17.04 7.87 10.39
C THR A 401 16.05 8.20 11.48
N ASN A 402 14.96 7.43 11.58
CA ASN A 402 13.94 7.55 12.63
C ASN A 402 13.51 9.01 12.89
N SER A 403 13.33 9.78 11.84
CA SER A 403 13.13 11.23 11.94
C SER A 403 11.79 11.64 11.33
N THR A 404 11.33 12.84 11.69
CA THR A 404 10.12 13.44 11.11
C THR A 404 10.49 14.70 10.35
N VAL A 405 10.05 14.80 9.10
CA VAL A 405 10.23 15.97 8.24
C VAL A 405 8.87 16.53 7.86
N VAL A 406 8.66 17.82 8.09
CA VAL A 406 7.44 18.54 7.67
C VAL A 406 7.82 19.80 6.92
N THR A 407 7.34 19.97 5.70
CA THR A 407 7.49 21.21 4.95
C THR A 407 6.21 21.56 4.20
N LYS A 408 5.89 22.86 4.14
CA LYS A 408 4.74 23.35 3.36
C LYS A 408 5.01 23.45 1.87
N ASP A 409 6.26 23.40 1.46
CA ASP A 409 6.64 23.49 0.06
C ASP A 409 7.29 22.18 -0.39
N THR A 410 8.55 22.21 -0.81
CA THR A 410 9.20 21.06 -1.42
C THR A 410 10.17 20.37 -0.47
N PHE A 411 10.06 19.04 -0.40
CA PHE A 411 11.12 18.18 0.13
C PHE A 411 11.90 17.58 -1.03
N THR A 412 13.21 17.85 -1.08
CA THR A 412 14.09 17.36 -2.14
C THR A 412 15.18 16.46 -1.57
N ILE A 413 15.27 15.23 -2.09
CA ILE A 413 16.38 14.31 -1.87
C ILE A 413 17.28 14.37 -3.10
N GLN A 414 18.46 14.98 -2.97
CA GLN A 414 19.41 15.04 -4.09
C GLN A 414 20.21 13.74 -4.25
N SER A 415 20.93 13.63 -5.37
CA SER A 415 21.70 12.43 -5.73
C SER A 415 22.82 12.07 -4.75
N SER A 416 23.33 13.05 -4.01
CA SER A 416 24.40 12.90 -3.01
C SER A 416 23.90 12.64 -1.58
N ALA A 417 22.58 12.59 -1.38
CA ALA A 417 22.00 12.23 -0.07
C ALA A 417 22.36 10.79 0.31
N GLY A 418 22.61 10.55 1.60
CA GLY A 418 22.83 9.21 2.16
C GLY A 418 21.53 8.40 2.29
N SER A 419 21.58 7.32 3.06
CA SER A 419 20.40 6.49 3.33
C SER A 419 19.34 7.25 4.15
N ILE A 420 18.06 7.01 3.82
CA ILE A 420 16.91 7.51 4.58
C ILE A 420 16.17 6.29 5.12
N THR A 421 16.10 6.12 6.43
CA THR A 421 15.48 4.93 7.05
C THR A 421 14.47 5.31 8.12
N ASP A 422 13.34 4.61 8.16
CA ASP A 422 12.31 4.75 9.21
C ASP A 422 11.86 6.20 9.43
N THR A 423 11.88 7.01 8.37
CA THR A 423 11.66 8.45 8.45
C THR A 423 10.30 8.79 7.85
N ASN A 424 9.51 9.58 8.57
CA ASN A 424 8.23 10.08 8.11
C ASN A 424 8.40 11.47 7.51
N ILE A 425 8.00 11.63 6.25
CA ILE A 425 8.17 12.85 5.48
C ILE A 425 6.79 13.32 5.01
N PHE A 426 6.46 14.56 5.37
CA PHE A 426 5.22 15.22 5.00
C PHE A 426 5.56 16.51 4.27
N SER A 427 5.27 16.59 2.97
CA SER A 427 5.53 17.78 2.16
C SER A 427 4.36 18.15 1.26
N ASN A 428 4.41 19.32 0.62
CA ASN A 428 3.49 19.61 -0.48
C ASN A 428 3.97 18.89 -1.75
N THR A 429 5.23 19.09 -2.10
CA THR A 429 5.87 18.38 -3.21
C THR A 429 7.04 17.55 -2.70
N THR A 430 7.21 16.32 -3.19
CA THR A 430 8.42 15.52 -2.94
C THR A 430 9.15 15.26 -4.25
N ILE A 431 10.46 15.54 -4.27
CA ILE A 431 11.35 15.26 -5.39
C ILE A 431 12.43 14.29 -4.92
N ILE A 432 12.50 13.12 -5.56
CA ILE A 432 13.49 12.08 -5.27
C ILE A 432 14.44 11.98 -6.46
N GLN A 433 15.62 12.59 -6.34
CA GLN A 433 16.71 12.59 -7.32
C GLN A 433 17.87 11.68 -6.89
N LYS A 434 17.59 10.66 -6.09
CA LYS A 434 18.65 9.85 -5.46
C LYS A 434 19.31 8.91 -6.45
N GLY A 435 20.65 8.97 -6.58
CA GLY A 435 21.42 8.10 -7.47
C GLY A 435 21.82 6.76 -6.83
N ALA A 436 22.28 6.80 -5.57
CA ALA A 436 22.71 5.63 -4.79
C ALA A 436 22.33 5.78 -3.30
N GLY A 437 22.12 4.66 -2.60
CA GLY A 437 21.73 4.59 -1.18
C GLY A 437 20.24 4.29 -0.99
N ASP A 438 19.90 3.68 0.14
CA ASP A 438 18.56 3.13 0.37
C ASP A 438 17.62 4.19 0.94
N LEU A 439 16.39 4.27 0.45
CA LEU A 439 15.27 4.81 1.19
C LEU A 439 14.49 3.62 1.71
N GLY A 440 14.21 3.47 3.00
CA GLY A 440 13.54 2.27 3.54
C GLY A 440 12.71 2.58 4.77
N GLY A 441 11.55 1.93 4.91
CA GLY A 441 10.63 2.21 6.00
C GLY A 441 9.96 3.58 5.92
N GLY A 442 9.11 3.84 6.90
CA GLY A 442 8.42 5.12 7.10
C GLY A 442 7.39 5.48 6.03
N ILE A 443 6.84 6.69 6.19
CA ILE A 443 5.81 7.25 5.32
C ILE A 443 6.39 8.40 4.50
N LEU A 444 6.19 8.36 3.19
CA LEU A 444 6.42 9.48 2.28
C LEU A 444 5.07 10.02 1.83
N TYR A 445 4.64 11.15 2.39
CA TYR A 445 3.41 11.84 2.02
C TYR A 445 3.70 13.16 1.31
N SER A 446 3.12 13.34 0.12
CA SER A 446 3.09 14.62 -0.59
C SER A 446 1.64 15.07 -0.80
N GLN A 447 1.25 16.25 -0.32
CA GLN A 447 -0.10 16.78 -0.52
C GLN A 447 -0.41 17.07 -2.00
N GLY A 448 0.56 17.63 -2.73
CA GLY A 448 0.44 18.05 -4.12
C GLY A 448 0.93 16.99 -5.10
N GLY A 449 2.22 16.65 -5.09
CA GLY A 449 2.78 15.74 -6.10
C GLY A 449 4.11 15.12 -5.71
N THR A 450 4.42 13.99 -6.32
CA THR A 450 5.69 13.29 -6.11
C THR A 450 6.36 13.06 -7.46
N THR A 451 7.66 13.37 -7.53
CA THR A 451 8.47 13.10 -8.71
C THR A 451 9.66 12.23 -8.32
N ILE A 452 9.76 11.06 -8.93
CA ILE A 452 10.91 10.16 -8.80
C ILE A 452 11.73 10.27 -10.08
N GLN A 453 12.95 10.78 -9.95
CA GLN A 453 13.89 11.00 -11.04
C GLN A 453 15.13 10.13 -10.86
N GLY A 454 15.39 9.27 -11.83
CA GLY A 454 16.69 8.60 -11.95
C GLY A 454 17.70 9.57 -12.55
N THR A 455 18.62 10.10 -11.73
CA THR A 455 19.56 11.16 -12.17
C THR A 455 20.97 10.66 -12.47
N GLY A 456 21.19 9.35 -12.65
CA GLY A 456 22.51 8.80 -12.94
C GLY A 456 22.52 7.28 -13.13
N GLY A 457 23.66 6.73 -13.58
CA GLY A 457 23.86 5.27 -13.59
C GLY A 457 23.93 4.75 -12.16
N GLY A 458 23.10 3.75 -11.82
CA GLY A 458 23.01 3.21 -10.46
C GLY A 458 21.69 2.48 -10.22
N THR A 459 21.56 1.85 -9.05
CA THR A 459 20.31 1.28 -8.56
C THR A 459 19.81 2.12 -7.40
N GLN A 460 18.65 2.74 -7.56
CA GLN A 460 17.91 3.41 -6.51
C GLN A 460 16.98 2.39 -5.86
N GLN A 461 17.13 2.18 -4.56
CA GLN A 461 16.28 1.28 -3.79
C GLN A 461 15.38 2.13 -2.86
N VAL A 462 14.08 1.96 -3.00
CA VAL A 462 13.04 2.54 -2.14
C VAL A 462 12.30 1.38 -1.48
N GLY A 463 12.24 1.34 -0.16
CA GLY A 463 11.84 0.17 0.63
C GLY A 463 12.76 -1.04 0.46
N THR A 464 12.62 -1.99 1.37
CA THR A 464 13.06 -3.38 1.19
C THR A 464 11.91 -4.30 1.57
N THR A 465 12.00 -5.61 1.30
CA THR A 465 10.98 -6.56 1.76
C THR A 465 10.81 -6.54 3.28
N ALA A 466 11.90 -6.36 4.03
CA ALA A 466 11.88 -6.33 5.50
C ALA A 466 11.54 -4.96 6.09
N ASN A 467 11.72 -3.89 5.31
CA ASN A 467 11.43 -2.52 5.73
C ASN A 467 10.82 -1.73 4.55
N PRO A 468 9.56 -2.03 4.18
CA PRO A 468 8.91 -1.44 3.02
C PRO A 468 8.54 0.02 3.27
N THR A 469 8.37 0.80 2.20
CA THR A 469 8.01 2.22 2.32
C THR A 469 6.57 2.46 1.86
N LEU A 470 5.81 3.25 2.61
CA LEU A 470 4.50 3.73 2.20
C LEU A 470 4.63 5.06 1.45
N LEU A 471 4.28 5.10 0.16
CA LEU A 471 4.29 6.32 -0.65
C LEU A 471 2.85 6.78 -0.94
N LEU A 472 2.49 7.96 -0.44
CA LEU A 472 1.17 8.57 -0.59
C LEU A 472 1.29 9.93 -1.27
N THR A 473 0.65 10.10 -2.42
CA THR A 473 0.66 11.37 -3.17
C THR A 473 -0.77 11.88 -3.35
N GLY A 474 -1.06 13.11 -2.93
CA GLY A 474 -2.39 13.71 -3.06
C GLY A 474 -2.76 14.17 -4.47
N GLY A 475 -1.77 14.39 -5.33
CA GLY A 475 -1.95 14.58 -6.77
C GLY A 475 -1.13 13.59 -7.57
N ASP A 476 -0.44 14.07 -8.61
CA ASP A 476 0.20 13.19 -9.59
C ASP A 476 1.52 12.61 -9.07
N LEU A 477 1.69 11.31 -9.30
CA LEU A 477 2.98 10.63 -9.19
C LEU A 477 3.62 10.54 -10.56
N THR A 478 4.82 11.12 -10.69
CA THR A 478 5.62 11.07 -11.90
C THR A 478 6.87 10.24 -11.68
N ILE A 479 7.03 9.16 -12.45
CA ILE A 479 8.24 8.32 -12.46
C ILE A 479 8.95 8.58 -13.78
N GLN A 480 10.05 9.33 -13.69
CA GLN A 480 10.91 9.69 -14.81
C GLN A 480 12.27 9.03 -14.60
N ASN A 481 12.42 7.82 -15.11
CA ASN A 481 13.72 7.16 -15.10
C ASN A 481 14.28 7.13 -16.52
N THR A 482 15.22 8.05 -16.78
CA THR A 482 15.92 8.16 -18.07
C THR A 482 17.16 7.29 -18.11
N ASN A 483 17.83 7.04 -16.98
CA ASN A 483 19.01 6.19 -16.83
C ASN A 483 19.07 5.58 -15.41
N GLY A 484 19.38 4.28 -15.30
CA GLY A 484 19.51 3.54 -14.03
C GLY A 484 18.39 2.53 -13.78
N THR A 485 18.39 1.93 -12.58
CA THR A 485 17.33 1.03 -12.09
C THR A 485 16.68 1.61 -10.85
N THR A 486 15.36 1.78 -10.80
CA THR A 486 14.65 2.15 -9.56
C THR A 486 13.83 0.97 -9.08
N ASN A 487 14.10 0.45 -7.89
CA ASN A 487 13.32 -0.61 -7.26
C ASN A 487 12.56 -0.05 -6.07
N PHE A 488 11.24 -0.15 -6.08
CA PHE A 488 10.35 0.24 -5.00
C PHE A 488 9.79 -1.01 -4.33
N ASN A 489 9.84 -1.12 -3.01
CA ASN A 489 9.23 -2.18 -2.22
C ASN A 489 8.26 -1.54 -1.22
N GLY A 490 6.97 -1.67 -1.47
CA GLY A 490 5.93 -1.12 -0.61
C GLY A 490 4.62 -0.85 -1.35
N LEU A 491 3.82 0.05 -0.79
CA LEU A 491 2.57 0.50 -1.39
C LEU A 491 2.74 1.90 -1.97
N VAL A 492 2.43 2.04 -3.26
CA VAL A 492 2.37 3.32 -3.96
C VAL A 492 0.91 3.69 -4.17
N PHE A 493 0.47 4.78 -3.55
CA PHE A 493 -0.88 5.31 -3.69
C PHE A 493 -0.84 6.77 -4.15
N ALA A 494 -1.44 7.05 -5.30
CA ALA A 494 -1.61 8.40 -5.82
C ALA A 494 -3.11 8.74 -5.89
N ASN A 495 -3.53 9.79 -5.22
CA ASN A 495 -4.84 10.43 -5.37
C ASN A 495 -4.95 11.34 -6.61
N GLY A 496 -3.92 11.32 -7.46
CA GLY A 496 -3.96 11.81 -8.83
C GLY A 496 -3.59 10.70 -9.81
N ARG A 497 -3.04 11.10 -10.95
CA ARG A 497 -2.59 10.17 -11.99
C ARG A 497 -1.25 9.58 -11.62
N ILE A 498 -0.98 8.41 -12.19
CA ILE A 498 0.37 7.87 -12.26
C ILE A 498 0.86 8.08 -13.69
N ILE A 499 2.00 8.74 -13.82
CA ILE A 499 2.70 9.01 -15.07
C ILE A 499 4.03 8.27 -15.01
N GLY A 500 4.03 7.03 -15.48
CA GLY A 500 5.24 6.26 -15.67
C GLY A 500 5.71 6.42 -17.11
N GLN A 501 6.80 7.15 -17.33
CA GLN A 501 7.45 7.25 -18.63
C GLN A 501 8.91 6.90 -18.44
N SER A 502 9.30 5.70 -18.82
CA SER A 502 10.67 5.26 -18.68
C SER A 502 11.18 4.51 -19.89
N ASN A 503 12.40 4.87 -20.28
CA ASN A 503 13.26 4.09 -21.16
C ASN A 503 14.27 3.23 -20.36
N GLY A 504 14.32 3.41 -19.04
CA GLY A 504 15.20 2.68 -18.11
C GLY A 504 14.51 1.47 -17.46
N ASN A 505 15.14 0.92 -16.42
CA ASN A 505 14.60 -0.20 -15.66
C ASN A 505 13.94 0.32 -14.38
N TYR A 506 12.76 -0.17 -14.02
CA TYR A 506 12.25 0.01 -12.66
C TYR A 506 11.43 -1.19 -12.23
N GLY A 507 11.51 -1.56 -10.96
CA GLY A 507 10.67 -2.56 -10.33
C GLY A 507 9.82 -1.91 -9.26
N ILE A 508 8.55 -2.27 -9.16
CA ILE A 508 7.73 -2.00 -7.97
C ILE A 508 7.26 -3.34 -7.45
N ASN A 509 7.70 -3.74 -6.26
CA ASN A 509 7.23 -4.92 -5.55
C ASN A 509 6.27 -4.47 -4.45
N GLY A 510 5.03 -4.98 -4.46
CA GLY A 510 3.97 -4.57 -3.55
C GLY A 510 2.71 -4.24 -4.34
N ALA A 511 2.18 -3.02 -4.22
CA ALA A 511 1.02 -2.63 -5.03
C ALA A 511 1.07 -1.17 -5.46
N VAL A 512 0.46 -0.88 -6.60
CA VAL A 512 0.37 0.46 -7.16
C VAL A 512 -1.09 0.82 -7.37
N VAL A 513 -1.50 1.98 -6.86
CA VAL A 513 -2.87 2.45 -6.97
C VAL A 513 -2.92 3.91 -7.41
N SER A 514 -3.62 4.14 -8.53
CA SER A 514 -4.07 5.45 -8.99
C SER A 514 -5.55 5.61 -8.66
N ASN A 515 -5.84 6.54 -7.76
CA ASN A 515 -7.17 6.92 -7.31
C ASN A 515 -7.71 8.17 -8.04
N SER A 516 -7.09 8.59 -9.15
CA SER A 516 -7.60 9.68 -9.98
C SER A 516 -9.06 9.46 -10.39
N THR A 517 -9.91 10.44 -10.10
CA THR A 517 -11.34 10.44 -10.46
C THR A 517 -11.65 11.22 -11.73
N ALA A 518 -10.74 12.10 -12.16
CA ALA A 518 -10.96 13.06 -13.24
C ALA A 518 -10.05 12.86 -14.47
N SER A 519 -8.93 12.15 -14.33
CA SER A 519 -7.98 11.98 -15.43
C SER A 519 -7.39 10.57 -15.49
N SER A 520 -7.04 10.11 -16.68
CA SER A 520 -6.47 8.79 -16.88
C SER A 520 -4.98 8.72 -16.51
N SER A 521 -4.53 7.60 -15.95
CA SER A 521 -3.09 7.32 -15.78
C SER A 521 -2.44 6.93 -17.11
N VAL A 522 -1.13 7.14 -17.19
CA VAL A 522 -0.31 6.75 -18.34
C VAL A 522 0.87 5.93 -17.84
N PHE A 523 0.93 4.68 -18.25
CA PHE A 523 2.03 3.78 -17.96
C PHE A 523 2.67 3.36 -19.27
N GLN A 524 3.82 3.95 -19.58
CA GLN A 524 4.59 3.73 -20.79
C GLN A 524 5.99 3.27 -20.39
N SER A 525 6.29 2.02 -20.71
CA SER A 525 7.63 1.48 -20.53
C SER A 525 8.06 0.75 -21.79
N SER A 526 9.24 1.10 -22.29
CA SER A 526 9.89 0.41 -23.42
C SER A 526 11.08 -0.46 -22.99
N GLY A 527 11.53 -0.33 -21.74
CA GLY A 527 12.66 -1.04 -21.14
C GLY A 527 12.26 -2.33 -20.41
N ASN A 528 12.77 -2.53 -19.19
CA ASN A 528 12.47 -3.68 -18.33
C ASN A 528 11.72 -3.24 -17.06
N ALA A 529 10.62 -2.51 -17.22
CA ALA A 529 9.83 -2.09 -16.06
C ALA A 529 8.94 -3.23 -15.55
N SER A 530 8.89 -3.46 -14.24
CA SER A 530 7.98 -4.44 -13.64
C SER A 530 7.17 -3.83 -12.50
N ILE A 531 5.89 -4.19 -12.42
CA ILE A 531 5.09 -4.06 -11.20
C ILE A 531 4.74 -5.48 -10.77
N ASN A 532 5.27 -5.93 -9.65
CA ASN A 532 5.07 -7.25 -9.08
C ASN A 532 4.23 -7.12 -7.82
N PHE A 533 3.08 -7.78 -7.81
CA PHE A 533 2.31 -7.93 -6.59
C PHE A 533 3.09 -8.75 -5.57
N ASP A 534 3.30 -8.20 -4.38
CA ASP A 534 4.06 -8.86 -3.32
C ASP A 534 3.30 -8.71 -2.00
N ILE A 535 2.68 -9.81 -1.56
CA ILE A 535 1.86 -9.84 -0.35
C ILE A 535 2.70 -9.73 0.92
N ASP A 536 3.94 -10.22 0.90
CA ASP A 536 4.84 -10.21 2.06
C ASP A 536 5.27 -8.76 2.34
N VAL A 537 5.61 -8.02 1.28
CA VAL A 537 5.87 -6.57 1.35
C VAL A 537 4.66 -5.81 1.92
N LEU A 538 3.45 -6.08 1.44
CA LEU A 538 2.24 -5.41 1.94
C LEU A 538 1.90 -5.80 3.38
N THR A 539 2.19 -7.04 3.78
CA THR A 539 1.98 -7.53 5.14
C THR A 539 2.98 -6.91 6.11
N ALA A 540 4.25 -6.79 5.71
CA ALA A 540 5.25 -6.06 6.48
C ALA A 540 4.82 -4.59 6.67
N LEU A 541 4.36 -3.94 5.60
CA LEU A 541 3.88 -2.55 5.68
C LEU A 541 2.65 -2.39 6.60
N TYR A 542 1.72 -3.36 6.58
CA TYR A 542 0.61 -3.40 7.51
C TYR A 542 1.08 -3.50 8.97
N ASN A 543 2.07 -4.36 9.25
CA ASN A 543 2.60 -4.53 10.61
C ASN A 543 3.26 -3.24 11.13
N ASP A 544 3.92 -2.49 10.25
CA ASP A 544 4.56 -1.21 10.60
C ASP A 544 3.54 -0.07 10.77
N HIS A 545 2.35 -0.20 10.16
CA HIS A 545 1.32 0.85 10.11
C HIS A 545 -0.08 0.34 10.44
N THR A 546 -0.22 -0.47 11.50
CA THR A 546 -1.48 -1.14 11.89
C THR A 546 -2.66 -0.20 12.20
N GLY A 547 -2.42 1.09 12.46
CA GLY A 547 -3.47 2.09 12.64
C GLY A 547 -3.95 2.75 11.34
N LEU A 548 -3.21 2.58 10.25
CA LEU A 548 -3.46 3.23 8.96
C LEU A 548 -3.90 2.21 7.90
N MET A 549 -3.25 1.04 7.90
CA MET A 549 -3.48 -0.01 6.91
C MET A 549 -4.39 -1.11 7.45
N GLN A 550 -5.09 -1.78 6.53
CA GLN A 550 -5.75 -3.05 6.79
C GLN A 550 -4.82 -4.19 6.40
N GLN A 551 -4.95 -5.32 7.11
CA GLN A 551 -4.23 -6.53 6.72
C GLN A 551 -4.60 -6.87 5.27
N PRO A 552 -3.62 -7.03 4.36
CA PRO A 552 -3.92 -7.28 2.97
C PRO A 552 -4.58 -8.66 2.87
N THR A 553 -5.87 -8.67 2.55
CA THR A 553 -6.59 -9.92 2.30
C THR A 553 -6.41 -10.29 0.84
N CYS A 554 -6.02 -11.52 0.54
CA CYS A 554 -6.11 -12.05 -0.83
C CYS A 554 -7.59 -12.06 -1.23
N GLY A 555 -8.06 -10.93 -1.75
CA GLY A 555 -9.47 -10.61 -1.87
C GLY A 555 -10.09 -11.41 -3.00
N GLY A 556 -10.53 -12.63 -2.70
CA GLY A 556 -11.71 -13.33 -3.25
C GLY A 556 -11.97 -13.29 -4.76
N GLY A 557 -10.96 -12.98 -5.58
CA GLY A 557 -11.09 -12.68 -7.01
C GLY A 557 -10.17 -13.51 -7.90
N GLY A 558 -9.30 -14.35 -7.32
CA GLY A 558 -8.68 -15.47 -8.03
C GLY A 558 -9.78 -16.22 -8.76
N ALA A 559 -9.56 -16.50 -10.06
CA ALA A 559 -10.52 -17.14 -10.95
C ALA A 559 -11.35 -18.16 -10.18
N LYS A 560 -12.67 -17.94 -10.06
CA LYS A 560 -13.54 -18.81 -9.26
C LYS A 560 -13.33 -20.24 -9.74
N THR A 561 -12.58 -21.03 -8.99
CA THR A 561 -12.31 -22.42 -9.34
C THR A 561 -13.57 -23.23 -9.08
N SER A 562 -13.77 -24.31 -9.82
CA SER A 562 -14.90 -25.23 -9.58
C SER A 562 -14.92 -25.63 -8.11
N TYR A 563 -15.99 -25.27 -7.39
CA TYR A 563 -16.16 -25.57 -5.97
C TYR A 563 -16.26 -27.08 -5.71
N VAL A 564 -16.62 -27.84 -6.74
CA VAL A 564 -16.66 -29.31 -6.73
C VAL A 564 -15.53 -29.85 -7.61
N SER A 565 -14.46 -30.33 -6.96
CA SER A 565 -13.47 -31.23 -7.59
C SER A 565 -14.19 -32.51 -7.99
N ASN A 566 -14.13 -32.84 -9.28
CA ASN A 566 -14.80 -33.99 -9.87
C ASN A 566 -14.25 -35.28 -9.23
N SER A 567 -14.92 -35.81 -8.20
CA SER A 567 -14.64 -37.15 -7.68
C SER A 567 -15.22 -38.15 -8.67
N LYS A 568 -14.47 -38.42 -9.73
CA LYS A 568 -14.71 -39.57 -10.60
C LYS A 568 -14.67 -40.84 -9.74
N VAL A 569 -15.83 -41.40 -9.42
CA VAL A 569 -15.94 -42.82 -9.11
C VAL A 569 -16.23 -43.51 -10.43
N THR A 570 -15.25 -44.27 -10.92
CA THR A 570 -15.46 -45.25 -11.98
C THR A 570 -16.46 -46.28 -11.46
N VAL A 571 -17.68 -46.28 -11.98
CA VAL A 571 -18.63 -47.37 -11.76
C VAL A 571 -18.39 -48.39 -12.87
N TYR A 572 -18.01 -49.62 -12.48
CA TYR A 572 -17.92 -50.78 -13.37
C TYR A 572 -19.29 -51.18 -13.92
#